data_AF-A0A1Q3HID7-F1
#
_entry.id   AF-A0A1Q3HID7-F1
#
_cell.length_a   1.000
_cell.length_b   1.000
_cell.length_c   1.000
_cell.angle_alpha   90.00
_cell.angle_beta   90.00
_cell.angle_gamma   90.00
#
_symmetry.space_group_name_H-M   'P 1'
#
loop_
_entity.id
_entity.type
_entity.pdbx_description
1 polymer ?
#
loop_
_entity_poly.entity_id
_entity_poly.type
_entity_poly.pdbx_seq_one_letter_code
_entity_poly.pdbx_strand_id
1 'polypeptide(L)'
;MRFTDYLSEDCICPDLTARDRGGVLHELAGLLAARTQAPQKQLEEQLVARERISSTAIGEGVAIPHCRSEKLRKMAACVAVDREGVDFGARDGRLVRLFVTLASPTHAPGTHLSVLARIAALMRDARLRQALVEARTAPAIRELLVRAEDAYLASQARPDASTHASAL
;
A
#
# COMPACT_ATOMS: atom_id res chain seq x y z
N MET A 1 -12.40 -10.43 -0.27
CA MET A 1 -12.06 -9.05 -0.68
C MET A 1 -10.55 -8.96 -0.78
N ARG A 2 -10.03 -8.53 -1.94
CA ARG A 2 -8.60 -8.38 -2.18
C ARG A 2 -8.23 -6.90 -2.15
N PHE A 3 -7.05 -6.58 -1.65
CA PHE A 3 -6.43 -5.28 -1.84
C PHE A 3 -6.24 -4.99 -3.33
N THR A 4 -5.81 -5.99 -4.10
CA THR A 4 -5.56 -5.87 -5.55
C THR A 4 -6.82 -5.59 -6.38
N ASP A 5 -8.03 -5.78 -5.81
CA ASP A 5 -9.29 -5.35 -6.43
C ASP A 5 -9.39 -3.81 -6.51
N TYR A 6 -8.65 -3.08 -5.66
CA TYR A 6 -8.60 -1.62 -5.62
C TYR A 6 -7.39 -1.03 -6.37
N LEU A 7 -6.53 -1.89 -6.94
CA LEU A 7 -5.30 -1.50 -7.62
C LEU A 7 -5.40 -1.79 -9.13
N SER A 8 -5.67 -0.73 -9.89
CA SER A 8 -5.54 -0.75 -11.35
C SER A 8 -4.12 -0.48 -11.81
N GLU A 9 -3.77 -0.93 -13.01
CA GLU A 9 -2.44 -0.72 -13.59
C GLU A 9 -2.08 0.76 -13.73
N ASP A 10 -3.05 1.63 -14.06
CA ASP A 10 -2.86 3.10 -14.12
C ASP A 10 -2.51 3.74 -12.78
N CYS A 11 -2.68 3.02 -11.66
CA CYS A 11 -2.29 3.46 -10.32
C CYS A 11 -0.94 2.88 -9.90
N ILE A 12 -0.16 2.34 -10.83
CA ILE A 12 1.15 1.80 -10.55
C ILE A 12 2.21 2.66 -11.22
N CYS A 13 3.10 3.24 -10.43
CA CYS A 13 4.25 4.00 -10.88
C CYS A 13 5.54 3.22 -10.60
N PRO A 14 6.17 2.58 -11.62
CA PRO A 14 7.40 1.82 -11.43
C PRO A 14 8.66 2.69 -11.18
N ASP A 15 8.55 4.02 -11.31
CA ASP A 15 9.67 4.94 -11.18
C ASP A 15 9.19 6.33 -10.70
N LEU A 16 9.15 6.53 -9.39
CA LEU A 16 8.87 7.83 -8.77
C LEU A 16 10.00 8.83 -9.03
N THR A 17 9.63 10.09 -9.21
CA THR A 17 10.59 11.17 -9.47
C THR A 17 10.85 12.06 -8.25
N ALA A 18 9.93 12.07 -7.29
CA ALA A 18 10.04 12.84 -6.08
C ALA A 18 11.25 12.44 -5.25
N ARG A 19 11.83 13.42 -4.56
CA ARG A 19 13.05 13.24 -3.73
C ARG A 19 12.87 13.66 -2.28
N ASP A 20 11.65 14.06 -1.91
CA ASP A 20 11.27 14.34 -0.53
C ASP A 20 9.87 13.79 -0.23
N ARG A 21 9.54 13.75 1.06
CA ARG A 21 8.25 13.24 1.55
C ARG A 21 7.06 13.97 0.92
N GLY A 22 7.14 15.29 0.74
CA GLY A 22 6.05 16.10 0.20
C GLY A 22 5.77 15.76 -1.26
N GLY A 23 6.83 15.72 -2.08
CA GLY A 23 6.75 15.33 -3.48
C GLY A 23 6.20 13.93 -3.67
N VAL A 24 6.62 12.97 -2.84
CA VAL A 24 6.08 11.60 -2.89
C VAL A 24 4.58 11.60 -2.62
N LEU A 25 4.13 12.30 -1.57
CA LEU A 25 2.69 12.40 -1.26
C LEU A 25 1.89 13.08 -2.38
N HIS A 26 2.47 14.08 -3.04
CA HIS A 26 1.87 14.74 -4.20
C HIS A 26 1.70 13.79 -5.40
N GLU A 27 2.74 13.04 -5.77
CA GLU A 27 2.68 12.05 -6.85
C GLU A 27 1.68 10.93 -6.55
N LEU A 28 1.68 10.40 -5.33
CA LEU A 28 0.74 9.37 -4.89
C LEU A 28 -0.72 9.85 -4.94
N ALA A 29 -0.96 11.10 -4.55
CA ALA A 29 -2.28 11.73 -4.67
C ALA A 29 -2.73 11.84 -6.14
N GLY A 30 -1.80 12.15 -7.05
CA GLY A 30 -2.07 12.20 -8.50
C GLY A 30 -2.52 10.85 -9.05
N LEU A 31 -1.81 9.77 -8.71
CA LEU A 31 -2.17 8.40 -9.09
C LEU A 31 -3.57 8.01 -8.62
N LEU A 32 -3.94 8.39 -7.39
CA LEU A 32 -5.26 8.13 -6.83
C LEU A 32 -6.36 8.98 -7.47
N ALA A 33 -6.08 10.25 -7.75
CA ALA A 33 -7.03 11.18 -8.37
C ALA A 33 -7.51 10.67 -9.73
N ALA A 34 -6.59 10.11 -10.53
CA ALA A 34 -6.88 9.56 -11.85
C ALA A 34 -7.98 8.49 -11.85
N ARG A 35 -8.14 7.71 -10.75
CA ARG A 35 -9.14 6.64 -10.65
C ARG A 35 -10.34 6.98 -9.78
N THR A 36 -10.20 7.91 -8.86
CA THR A 36 -11.26 8.23 -7.88
C THR A 36 -12.14 9.40 -8.29
N GLN A 37 -11.73 10.17 -9.31
CA GLN A 37 -12.34 11.46 -9.69
C GLN A 37 -12.34 12.49 -8.54
N ALA A 38 -11.66 12.20 -7.43
CA ALA A 38 -11.48 13.16 -6.35
C ALA A 38 -10.35 14.14 -6.73
N PRO A 39 -10.45 15.42 -6.32
CA PRO A 39 -9.39 16.39 -6.59
C PRO A 39 -8.05 15.96 -5.95
N GLN A 40 -6.98 15.93 -6.75
CA GLN A 40 -5.64 15.57 -6.28
C GLN A 40 -5.23 16.36 -5.04
N LYS A 41 -5.42 17.69 -5.06
CA LYS A 41 -5.10 18.58 -3.93
C LYS A 41 -5.73 18.11 -2.62
N GLN A 42 -6.99 17.64 -2.65
CA GLN A 42 -7.67 17.17 -1.46
C GLN A 42 -7.11 15.82 -0.98
N LEU A 43 -6.78 14.92 -1.90
CA LEU A 43 -6.14 13.65 -1.55
C LEU A 43 -4.75 13.88 -0.93
N GLU A 44 -3.98 14.79 -1.51
CA GLU A 44 -2.67 15.22 -1.01
C GLU A 44 -2.79 15.80 0.40
N GLU A 45 -3.69 16.77 0.62
CA GLU A 45 -3.93 17.37 1.94
C GLU A 45 -4.27 16.31 3.00
N GLN A 46 -5.10 15.31 2.65
CA GLN A 46 -5.48 14.24 3.56
C GLN A 46 -4.33 13.27 3.85
N LEU A 47 -3.52 12.93 2.84
CA LEU A 47 -2.33 12.11 3.02
C LEU A 47 -1.29 12.83 3.88
N VAL A 48 -1.02 14.12 3.61
CA VAL A 48 -0.11 14.95 4.40
C VAL A 48 -0.59 15.09 5.84
N ALA A 49 -1.89 15.35 6.05
CA ALA A 49 -2.46 15.44 7.38
C ALA A 49 -2.28 14.13 8.16
N ARG A 50 -2.49 12.97 7.50
CA ARG A 50 -2.23 11.66 8.12
C ARG A 50 -0.76 11.46 8.44
N GLU A 51 0.13 11.76 7.51
CA GLU A 51 1.57 11.55 7.66
C GLU A 51 2.16 12.38 8.82
N ARG A 52 1.63 13.58 9.06
CA ARG A 52 2.05 14.45 10.17
C ARG A 52 1.77 13.89 11.56
N ILE A 53 0.77 13.02 11.72
CA ILE A 53 0.47 12.40 13.02
C ILE A 53 1.60 11.46 13.44
N SER A 54 2.04 10.63 12.49
CA SER A 54 3.18 9.74 12.63
C SER A 54 3.50 9.18 11.25
N SER A 55 4.80 9.00 11.00
CA SER A 55 5.30 8.41 9.76
C SER A 55 4.56 7.13 9.42
N THR A 56 4.17 6.98 8.16
CA THR A 56 3.57 5.74 7.64
C THR A 56 4.61 4.79 7.04
N ALA A 57 5.90 5.15 7.12
CA ALA A 57 6.99 4.23 6.85
C ALA A 57 7.05 3.15 7.95
N ILE A 58 6.82 1.91 7.55
CA ILE A 58 6.76 0.75 8.47
C ILE A 58 8.13 0.06 8.63
N GLY A 59 9.16 0.59 7.99
CA GLY A 59 10.52 0.05 7.95
C GLY A 59 10.76 -0.86 6.75
N GLU A 60 11.98 -1.38 6.66
CA GLU A 60 12.42 -2.33 5.63
C GLU A 60 12.21 -1.82 4.20
N GLY A 61 12.32 -0.50 4.02
CA GLY A 61 12.16 0.18 2.73
C GLY A 61 10.71 0.37 2.26
N VAL A 62 9.73 0.23 3.16
CA VAL A 62 8.29 0.34 2.82
C VAL A 62 7.60 1.46 3.58
N ALA A 63 6.72 2.18 2.89
CA ALA A 63 5.69 2.99 3.50
C ALA A 63 4.30 2.60 3.01
N ILE A 64 3.30 2.81 3.87
CA ILE A 64 1.89 2.62 3.56
C ILE A 64 1.14 3.95 3.79
N PRO A 65 1.39 5.01 2.99
CA PRO A 65 0.60 6.23 3.09
C PRO A 65 -0.89 5.90 2.91
N HIS A 66 -1.74 6.49 3.73
CA HIS A 66 -3.17 6.21 3.64
C HIS A 66 -4.00 7.37 4.12
N CYS A 67 -5.21 7.49 3.61
CA CYS A 67 -6.16 8.46 4.11
C CYS A 67 -7.60 7.99 3.96
N ARG A 68 -8.48 8.70 4.66
CA ARG A 68 -9.92 8.60 4.45
C ARG A 68 -10.43 9.96 4.01
N SER A 69 -11.35 10.00 3.06
CA SER A 69 -11.88 11.26 2.52
C SER A 69 -13.37 11.14 2.21
N GLU A 70 -14.14 12.16 2.59
CA GLU A 70 -15.57 12.26 2.26
C GLU A 70 -15.80 12.46 0.76
N LYS A 71 -14.76 12.87 0.03
CA LYS A 71 -14.80 13.13 -1.41
C LYS A 71 -14.66 11.85 -2.23
N LEU A 72 -14.25 10.75 -1.58
CA LEU A 72 -14.15 9.45 -2.20
C LEU A 72 -15.49 8.72 -2.11
N ARG A 73 -15.98 8.27 -3.27
CA ARG A 73 -17.14 7.37 -3.36
C ARG A 73 -16.76 5.89 -3.24
N LYS A 74 -15.52 5.56 -3.62
CA LYS A 74 -14.99 4.19 -3.63
C LYS A 74 -13.56 4.21 -3.12
N MET A 75 -13.12 3.06 -2.59
CA MET A 75 -11.73 2.84 -2.22
C MET A 75 -10.85 2.74 -3.47
N ALA A 76 -9.63 3.24 -3.36
CA ALA A 76 -8.61 3.11 -4.38
C ALA A 76 -7.24 2.89 -3.73
N ALA A 77 -6.39 2.16 -4.43
CA ALA A 77 -5.01 1.94 -4.07
C ALA A 77 -4.08 2.38 -5.19
N CYS A 78 -2.88 2.81 -4.83
CA CYS A 78 -1.77 2.98 -5.77
C CYS A 78 -0.49 2.35 -5.22
N VAL A 79 0.38 1.96 -6.12
CA VAL A 79 1.70 1.42 -5.79
C VAL A 79 2.74 2.24 -6.52
N ALA A 80 3.78 2.65 -5.83
CA ALA A 80 4.85 3.41 -6.44
C ALA A 80 6.20 2.90 -5.94
N VAL A 81 7.17 2.86 -6.85
CA VAL A 81 8.53 2.39 -6.59
C VAL A 81 9.50 3.54 -6.83
N ASP A 82 10.37 3.79 -5.86
CA ASP A 82 11.55 4.64 -6.03
C ASP A 82 12.81 3.77 -5.99
N ARG A 83 13.65 3.89 -7.01
CA ARG A 83 14.82 3.01 -7.17
C ARG A 83 15.95 3.36 -6.22
N GLU A 84 16.12 4.62 -5.88
CA GLU A 84 17.20 5.11 -5.01
C GLU A 84 16.74 5.14 -3.55
N GLY A 85 15.44 5.30 -3.34
CA GLY A 85 14.79 5.44 -2.05
C GLY A 85 14.68 6.91 -1.65
N VAL A 86 13.63 7.23 -0.90
CA VAL A 86 13.36 8.57 -0.39
C VAL A 86 13.38 8.55 1.13
N ASP A 87 13.96 9.57 1.75
CA ASP A 87 13.80 9.75 3.19
C ASP A 87 12.35 10.10 3.50
N PHE A 88 11.65 9.12 4.03
CA PHE A 88 10.25 9.23 4.41
C PHE A 88 10.06 9.22 5.93
N GLY A 89 11.15 9.26 6.72
CA GLY A 89 11.10 9.19 8.18
C GLY A 89 10.76 7.81 8.73
N ALA A 90 11.35 6.75 8.18
CA ALA A 90 11.23 5.41 8.72
C ALA A 90 11.95 5.29 10.08
N ARG A 91 11.36 4.55 11.03
CA ARG A 91 11.93 4.38 12.38
C ARG A 91 13.26 3.64 12.40
N ASP A 92 13.50 2.80 11.41
CA ASP A 92 14.76 2.07 11.21
C ASP A 92 15.84 2.91 10.49
N GLY A 93 15.53 4.17 10.16
CA GLY A 93 16.43 5.09 9.47
C GLY A 93 16.66 4.76 7.99
N ARG A 94 15.96 3.77 7.42
CA ARG A 94 16.16 3.37 6.02
C ARG A 94 15.35 4.25 5.08
N LEU A 95 15.89 4.45 3.88
CA LEU A 95 15.15 5.06 2.77
C LEU A 95 14.00 4.15 2.33
N VAL A 96 12.86 4.75 1.99
CA VAL A 96 11.69 4.02 1.49
C VAL A 96 11.77 3.94 -0.03
N ARG A 97 11.67 2.72 -0.55
CA ARG A 97 11.69 2.41 -1.99
C ARG A 97 10.35 1.94 -2.51
N LEU A 98 9.46 1.48 -1.62
CA LEU A 98 8.15 0.96 -1.99
C LEU A 98 7.06 1.70 -1.20
N PHE A 99 6.12 2.27 -1.93
CA PHE A 99 4.96 2.98 -1.40
C PHE A 99 3.71 2.22 -1.82
N VAL A 100 2.97 1.68 -0.85
CA VAL A 100 1.68 1.01 -1.11
C VAL A 100 0.58 1.82 -0.45
N THR A 101 -0.11 2.62 -1.23
CA THR A 101 -0.99 3.68 -0.72
C THR A 101 -2.45 3.28 -0.79
N LEU A 102 -3.23 3.64 0.24
CA LEU A 102 -4.67 3.36 0.31
C LEU A 102 -5.49 4.61 0.61
N ALA A 103 -6.49 4.89 -0.21
CA ALA A 103 -7.47 5.94 0.05
C ALA A 103 -8.89 5.37 0.04
N SER A 104 -9.71 5.72 1.03
CA SER A 104 -11.09 5.22 1.11
C SER A 104 -12.11 6.26 1.56
N PRO A 105 -13.42 6.00 1.35
CA PRO A 105 -14.47 6.80 1.95
C PRO A 105 -14.44 6.74 3.48
N THR A 106 -14.95 7.78 4.15
CA THR A 106 -15.03 7.86 5.63
C THR A 106 -16.03 6.88 6.24
N HIS A 107 -17.07 6.49 5.52
CA HIS A 107 -18.16 5.62 5.99
C HIS A 107 -17.83 4.11 6.00
N ALA A 108 -16.62 3.71 5.57
CA ALA A 108 -16.20 2.30 5.52
C ALA A 108 -14.90 2.01 6.32
N PRO A 109 -14.83 2.34 7.62
CA PRO A 109 -13.61 2.23 8.43
C PRO A 109 -13.09 0.79 8.61
N GLY A 110 -13.99 -0.19 8.80
CA GLY A 110 -13.58 -1.59 8.99
C GLY A 110 -12.92 -2.19 7.75
N THR A 111 -13.47 -1.89 6.58
CA THR A 111 -12.89 -2.27 5.28
C THR A 111 -11.51 -1.65 5.10
N HIS A 112 -11.36 -0.36 5.41
CA HIS A 112 -10.07 0.34 5.34
C HIS A 112 -9.00 -0.36 6.19
N LEU A 113 -9.30 -0.65 7.46
CA LEU A 113 -8.36 -1.31 8.36
C LEU A 113 -8.02 -2.73 7.89
N SER A 114 -9.00 -3.48 7.39
CA SER A 114 -8.79 -4.83 6.87
C SER A 114 -7.84 -4.85 5.67
N VAL A 115 -7.97 -3.88 4.76
CA VAL A 115 -7.08 -3.74 3.60
C VAL A 115 -5.70 -3.26 4.02
N LEU A 116 -5.57 -2.32 4.96
CA LEU A 116 -4.27 -1.94 5.51
C LEU A 116 -3.53 -3.11 6.16
N ALA A 117 -4.23 -3.93 6.96
CA ALA A 117 -3.65 -5.12 7.57
C ALA A 117 -3.18 -6.14 6.51
N ARG A 118 -3.95 -6.29 5.43
CA ARG A 118 -3.59 -7.12 4.27
C ARG A 118 -2.30 -6.62 3.60
N ILE A 119 -2.22 -5.32 3.28
CA ILE A 119 -1.03 -4.69 2.69
C ILE A 119 0.17 -4.93 3.60
N ALA A 120 0.06 -4.56 4.88
CA ALA A 120 1.15 -4.71 5.85
C ALA A 120 1.62 -6.17 5.96
N ALA A 121 0.70 -7.14 5.90
CA ALA A 121 1.03 -8.56 5.94
C ALA A 121 1.83 -9.02 4.71
N LEU A 122 1.43 -8.60 3.51
CA LEU A 122 2.16 -8.91 2.28
C LEU A 122 3.55 -8.29 2.30
N MET A 123 3.68 -7.06 2.81
CA MET A 123 4.95 -6.34 2.84
C MET A 123 5.96 -6.92 3.84
N ARG A 124 5.59 -7.88 4.70
CA ARG A 124 6.55 -8.61 5.54
C ARG A 124 7.47 -9.53 4.73
N ASP A 125 7.01 -10.04 3.58
CA ASP A 125 7.81 -10.92 2.74
C ASP A 125 8.92 -10.14 2.02
N ALA A 126 10.17 -10.37 2.43
CA ALA A 126 11.34 -9.71 1.85
C ALA A 126 11.54 -10.06 0.37
N ARG A 127 11.16 -11.27 -0.07
CA ARG A 127 11.28 -11.69 -1.47
C ARG A 127 10.29 -10.91 -2.34
N LEU A 128 9.07 -10.72 -1.84
CA LEU A 128 8.08 -9.88 -2.52
C LEU A 128 8.57 -8.43 -2.62
N ARG A 129 9.05 -7.84 -1.51
CA ARG A 129 9.58 -6.47 -1.53
C ARG A 129 10.68 -6.30 -2.59
N GLN A 130 11.64 -7.22 -2.62
CA GLN A 130 12.73 -7.18 -3.58
C GLN A 130 12.22 -7.30 -5.03
N ALA A 131 11.33 -8.25 -5.31
CA ALA A 131 10.75 -8.44 -6.63
C ALA A 131 9.96 -7.20 -7.11
N LEU A 132 9.21 -6.55 -6.22
CA LEU A 132 8.47 -5.32 -6.55
C LEU A 132 9.39 -4.15 -6.91
N VAL A 133 10.52 -4.02 -6.21
CA VAL A 133 11.53 -2.99 -6.48
C VAL A 133 12.30 -3.24 -7.78
N GLU A 134 12.50 -4.51 -8.14
CA GLU A 134 13.17 -4.90 -9.38
C GLU A 134 12.26 -4.81 -10.61
N ALA A 135 10.94 -5.00 -10.43
CA ALA A 135 9.97 -4.91 -11.50
C ALA A 135 10.00 -3.51 -12.17
N ARG A 136 9.89 -3.51 -13.50
CA ARG A 136 10.04 -2.30 -14.33
C ARG A 136 8.74 -1.80 -14.95
N THR A 137 7.65 -2.56 -14.80
CA THR A 137 6.38 -2.27 -15.47
C THR A 137 5.21 -2.44 -14.52
N ALA A 138 4.15 -1.64 -14.75
CA ALA A 138 2.91 -1.73 -13.98
C ALA A 138 2.27 -3.13 -14.02
N PRO A 139 2.18 -3.82 -15.18
CA PRO A 139 1.65 -5.19 -15.23
C PRO A 139 2.45 -6.18 -14.37
N ALA A 140 3.80 -6.11 -14.40
CA ALA A 140 4.64 -7.01 -13.62
C ALA A 140 4.47 -6.80 -12.11
N ILE A 141 4.45 -5.54 -11.67
CA ILE A 141 4.18 -5.18 -10.25
C ILE A 141 2.81 -5.69 -9.83
N ARG A 142 1.78 -5.48 -10.66
CA ARG A 142 0.42 -5.94 -10.37
C ARG A 142 0.35 -7.45 -10.25
N GLU A 143 0.96 -8.17 -11.17
CA GLU A 143 0.99 -9.64 -11.16
C GLU A 143 1.66 -10.19 -9.90
N LEU A 144 2.80 -9.63 -9.49
CA LEU A 144 3.49 -10.00 -8.25
C LEU A 144 2.58 -9.84 -7.03
N LEU A 145 1.88 -8.71 -6.92
CA LEU A 145 0.95 -8.43 -5.82
C LEU A 145 -0.25 -9.37 -5.82
N VAL A 146 -0.83 -9.64 -7.00
CA VAL A 146 -1.97 -10.57 -7.13
C VAL A 146 -1.56 -11.97 -6.67
N ARG A 147 -0.44 -12.49 -7.18
CA ARG A 147 0.08 -13.82 -6.81
C ARG A 147 0.39 -13.92 -5.31
N ALA A 148 1.00 -12.88 -4.74
CA ALA A 148 1.31 -12.86 -3.30
C ALA A 148 0.03 -12.80 -2.44
N GLU A 149 -0.95 -12.00 -2.84
CA GLU A 149 -2.23 -11.91 -2.13
C GLU A 149 -3.02 -13.22 -2.19
N ASP A 150 -3.01 -13.90 -3.35
CA ASP A 150 -3.58 -15.24 -3.52
C ASP A 150 -2.95 -16.25 -2.55
N ALA A 151 -1.63 -16.31 -2.52
CA ALA A 151 -0.92 -17.22 -1.62
C ALA A 151 -1.23 -16.93 -0.15
N TYR A 152 -1.26 -15.64 0.24
CA TYR A 152 -1.59 -15.24 1.60
C TYR A 152 -3.05 -15.60 1.96
N LEU A 153 -4.03 -15.37 1.07
CA LEU A 153 -5.42 -15.79 1.30
C LEU A 153 -5.55 -17.31 1.43
N ALA A 154 -4.90 -18.07 0.56
CA ALA A 154 -4.90 -19.54 0.63
C ALA A 154 -4.30 -20.08 1.92
N SER A 155 -3.26 -19.43 2.47
CA SER A 155 -2.67 -19.84 3.77
C SER A 155 -3.59 -19.59 4.96
N GLN A 156 -4.44 -18.56 4.91
CA GLN A 156 -5.35 -18.20 5.99
C GLN A 156 -6.63 -19.05 5.98
N ALA A 157 -6.96 -19.66 4.84
CA ALA A 157 -8.14 -20.52 4.70
C ALA A 157 -7.90 -21.96 5.16
N ARG A 158 -6.65 -22.34 5.47
CA ARG A 158 -6.37 -23.67 6.04
C ARG A 158 -6.82 -23.66 7.50
N PRO A 159 -7.75 -24.53 7.92
CA PRO A 159 -8.07 -24.66 9.34
C PRO A 159 -6.81 -25.11 10.08
N ASP A 160 -6.57 -24.55 11.27
CA ASP A 160 -5.49 -24.96 12.15
C ASP A 160 -5.53 -26.49 12.33
N ALA A 161 -4.50 -27.18 11.84
CA ALA A 161 -4.31 -28.61 12.07
C ALA A 161 -3.74 -28.88 13.48
N SER A 162 -4.09 -28.06 14.47
CA SER A 162 -3.70 -28.22 15.87
C SER A 162 -4.93 -28.42 16.75
N THR A 163 -5.66 -29.50 16.49
CA THR A 163 -6.52 -30.14 17.49
C THR A 163 -5.92 -31.51 17.81
N HIS A 164 -4.76 -31.53 18.49
CA HIS A 164 -4.34 -32.68 19.27
C HIS A 164 -4.93 -32.49 20.67
N ALA A 165 -6.06 -33.14 20.96
CA ALA A 165 -6.11 -34.48 21.53
C ALA A 165 -5.55 -34.51 22.96
N SER A 166 -6.39 -34.12 23.92
CA SER A 166 -6.34 -34.62 25.29
C SER A 166 -7.71 -35.17 25.64
N ALA A 167 -7.95 -36.41 25.22
CA ALA A 167 -8.89 -37.30 25.86
C ALA A 167 -8.06 -38.44 26.46
N LEU A 168 -7.68 -38.28 27.72
CA LEU A 168 -7.46 -39.34 28.70
C LEU A 168 -7.84 -38.77 30.08
#